data_AF-A0A974VMJ9-F1
#
_entry.id   AF-A0A974VMJ9-F1
#
_cell.length_a   1.000
_cell.length_b   1.000
_cell.length_c   1.000
_cell.angle_alpha   90.00
_cell.angle_beta   90.00
_cell.angle_gamma   90.00
#
_symmetry.space_group_name_H-M   'P 1'
#
loop_
_entity.id
_entity.type
_entity.pdbx_description
1 polymer ?
#
loop_
_entity_poly.entity_id
_entity_poly.type
_entity_poly.pdbx_seq_one_letter_code
_entity_poly.pdbx_strand_id
1 'polypeptide(L)'
;MASTQATDALAYPERLRARIAGRVGQVRFSAAREPPRYEAELIVEKSRPATYNRTRALMTGLPAIESSGDFSEDGSDEKGSTPDEEFAPNENDIDRRAHPARRFPDEPPVKPGTRVLLVWHGQHSVPGIVAGAQLRCNGMLSTRTQPARMYNPRYEIVPVRSGH
;
A
#
# COMPACT_ATOMS: atom_id res chain seq x y z
N MET A 1 31.72 22.25 -8.67
CA MET A 1 31.66 20.87 -8.13
C MET A 1 30.21 20.54 -7.84
N ALA A 2 29.50 19.98 -8.83
CA ALA A 2 28.11 19.55 -8.66
C ALA A 2 28.14 18.07 -8.27
N SER A 3 27.97 17.79 -6.99
CA SER A 3 27.83 16.41 -6.50
C SER A 3 26.42 15.93 -6.85
N THR A 4 26.30 15.28 -8.00
CA THR A 4 25.17 14.41 -8.32
C THR A 4 25.16 13.29 -7.29
N GLN A 5 24.31 13.41 -6.26
CA GLN A 5 24.05 12.31 -5.34
C GLN A 5 23.49 11.15 -6.14
N ALA A 6 24.32 10.13 -6.33
CA ALA A 6 23.91 8.83 -6.82
C ALA A 6 22.76 8.35 -5.94
N THR A 7 21.58 8.31 -6.54
CA THR A 7 20.33 7.92 -5.94
C THR A 7 20.49 6.51 -5.38
N ASP A 8 20.14 6.36 -4.10
CA ASP A 8 19.97 5.05 -3.45
C ASP A 8 18.90 4.28 -4.25
N ALA A 9 19.34 3.52 -5.25
CA ALA A 9 18.49 2.92 -6.27
C ALA A 9 17.59 1.80 -5.72
N LEU A 10 17.82 1.42 -4.46
CA LEU A 10 17.06 0.43 -3.71
C LEU A 10 16.37 1.06 -2.49
N ALA A 11 16.23 2.38 -2.39
CA ALA A 11 15.41 2.97 -1.33
C ALA A 11 13.92 3.00 -1.74
N TYR A 12 13.04 2.75 -0.76
CA TYR A 12 11.63 3.07 -0.92
C TYR A 12 11.47 4.59 -1.08
N PRO A 13 10.63 5.06 -2.03
CA PRO A 13 10.32 6.48 -2.10
C PRO A 13 9.57 6.92 -0.83
N GLU A 14 9.67 8.21 -0.48
CA GLU A 14 8.99 8.78 0.68
C GLU A 14 7.45 8.60 0.66
N ARG A 15 6.90 8.35 -0.52
CA ARG A 15 5.49 8.05 -0.76
C ARG A 15 5.40 6.82 -1.65
N LEU A 16 4.79 5.75 -1.14
CA LEU A 16 4.51 4.55 -1.91
C LEU A 16 3.10 4.02 -1.60
N ARG A 17 2.46 3.38 -2.59
CA ARG A 17 1.30 2.55 -2.29
C ARG A 17 1.78 1.29 -1.57
N ALA A 18 1.25 1.03 -0.39
CA ALA A 18 1.65 -0.11 0.43
C ALA A 18 0.44 -0.86 0.97
N ARG A 19 0.65 -2.14 1.24
CA ARG A 19 -0.23 -2.97 2.06
C ARG A 19 0.41 -3.15 3.42
N ILE A 20 -0.35 -2.91 4.48
CA ILE A 20 0.11 -3.05 5.85
C ILE A 20 -0.91 -3.88 6.62
N ALA A 21 -0.46 -4.90 7.34
CA ALA A 21 -1.26 -5.61 8.31
C ALA A 21 -0.70 -5.39 9.71
N GLY A 22 -1.58 -5.33 10.69
CA GLY A 22 -1.19 -5.27 12.08
C GLY A 22 -2.34 -4.97 13.03
N ARG A 23 -1.98 -4.78 14.29
CA ARG A 23 -2.91 -4.54 15.38
C ARG A 23 -3.07 -3.05 15.64
N VAL A 24 -4.30 -2.60 15.84
CA VAL A 24 -4.57 -1.25 16.34
C VAL A 24 -4.15 -1.17 17.81
N GLY A 25 -3.17 -0.32 18.12
CA GLY A 25 -2.72 -0.09 19.49
C GLY A 25 -3.61 0.90 20.24
N GLN A 26 -3.92 2.02 19.59
CA GLN A 26 -4.76 3.09 20.16
C GLN A 26 -5.54 3.80 19.07
N VAL A 27 -6.65 4.43 19.45
CA VAL A 27 -7.46 5.28 18.58
C VAL A 27 -7.64 6.65 19.22
N ARG A 28 -7.67 7.69 18.39
CA ARG A 28 -7.87 9.09 18.80
C ARG A 28 -8.85 9.74 17.85
N PHE A 29 -9.61 10.69 18.36
CA PHE A 29 -10.51 11.50 17.54
C PHE A 29 -10.36 12.97 17.92
N SER A 30 -10.61 13.84 16.96
CA SER A 30 -10.56 15.28 17.18
C SER A 30 -11.62 15.73 18.19
N ALA A 31 -11.33 16.83 18.89
CA ALA A 31 -12.29 17.43 19.82
C ALA A 31 -13.54 17.94 19.07
N ALA A 32 -14.66 18.10 19.77
CA ALA A 32 -15.95 18.45 19.16
C ALA A 32 -15.97 19.78 18.36
N ARG A 33 -15.04 20.70 18.63
CA ARG A 33 -14.93 22.01 17.95
C ARG A 33 -13.91 22.02 16.81
N GLU A 34 -13.24 20.88 16.57
CA GLU A 34 -12.25 20.73 15.51
C GLU A 34 -12.86 19.97 14.31
N PRO A 35 -12.29 20.14 13.10
CA PRO A 35 -12.68 19.32 11.95
C PRO A 35 -12.59 17.83 12.31
N PRO A 36 -13.64 17.03 12.04
CA PRO A 36 -13.67 15.63 12.41
C PRO A 36 -12.46 14.89 11.84
N ARG A 37 -11.72 14.21 12.71
CA ARG A 37 -10.56 13.39 12.33
C ARG A 37 -10.51 12.18 13.23
N TYR A 38 -10.48 11.01 12.62
CA TYR A 38 -10.27 9.74 13.30
C TYR A 38 -8.86 9.24 13.01
N GLU A 39 -8.12 8.89 14.04
CA GLU A 39 -6.76 8.40 13.96
C GLU A 39 -6.63 7.04 14.64
N ALA A 40 -5.95 6.11 14.00
CA ALA A 40 -5.61 4.83 14.59
C ALA A 40 -4.10 4.60 14.49
N GLU A 41 -3.46 4.28 15.61
CA GLU A 41 -2.07 3.81 15.60
C GLU A 41 -2.07 2.31 15.33
N LEU A 42 -1.48 1.93 14.19
CA LEU A 42 -1.31 0.54 13.80
C LEU A 42 0.11 0.08 14.15
N ILE A 43 0.23 -0.96 14.96
CA ILE A 43 1.47 -1.67 15.21
C ILE A 43 1.64 -2.68 14.09
N VAL A 44 2.62 -2.45 13.21
CA VAL A 44 2.81 -3.24 12.00
C VAL A 44 3.25 -4.66 12.35
N GLU A 45 2.58 -5.65 11.76
CA GLU A 45 2.99 -7.06 11.79
C GLU A 45 3.61 -7.46 10.46
N LYS A 46 3.02 -7.02 9.34
CA LYS A 46 3.50 -7.27 7.98
C LYS A 46 3.31 -6.04 7.11
N SER A 47 4.25 -5.76 6.21
CA SER A 47 4.04 -4.75 5.17
C SER A 47 4.71 -5.14 3.86
N ARG A 48 4.12 -4.73 2.74
CA ARG A 48 4.66 -4.92 1.39
C ARG A 48 4.27 -3.75 0.49
N PRO A 49 5.09 -3.39 -0.52
CA PRO A 49 4.67 -2.45 -1.54
C PRO A 49 3.46 -3.02 -2.31
N ALA A 50 2.51 -2.17 -2.64
CA ALA A 50 1.36 -2.55 -3.44
C ALA A 50 1.71 -2.34 -4.93
N THR A 51 2.13 -3.40 -5.60
CA THR A 51 2.32 -3.39 -7.05
C THR A 51 0.97 -3.36 -7.75
N TYR A 52 0.81 -2.41 -8.67
CA TYR A 52 -0.39 -2.34 -9.52
C TYR A 52 -0.28 -3.42 -10.60
N ASN A 53 -1.00 -4.53 -10.46
CA ASN A 53 -1.03 -5.55 -11.51
C ASN A 53 -1.99 -5.11 -12.63
N ARG A 54 -1.49 -4.29 -13.58
CA ARG A 54 -2.24 -3.90 -14.78
C ARG A 54 -2.32 -5.03 -15.80
N THR A 55 -1.34 -5.95 -15.80
CA THR A 55 -1.19 -7.01 -16.80
C THR A 55 -2.42 -7.91 -16.84
N ARG A 56 -3.03 -8.20 -15.68
CA ARG A 56 -4.27 -9.01 -15.63
C ARG A 56 -5.47 -8.29 -16.26
N ALA A 57 -5.60 -6.97 -16.07
CA ALA A 57 -6.73 -6.19 -16.59
C ALA A 57 -6.68 -6.04 -18.12
N LEU A 58 -5.48 -5.89 -18.68
CA LEU A 58 -5.27 -5.81 -20.13
C LEU A 58 -5.47 -7.18 -20.82
N MET A 59 -5.12 -8.29 -20.16
CA MET A 59 -5.17 -9.64 -20.75
C MET A 59 -6.55 -10.32 -20.65
N THR A 60 -7.36 -9.99 -19.63
CA THR A 60 -8.67 -10.67 -19.39
C THR A 60 -9.90 -9.82 -19.68
N GLY A 61 -9.74 -8.55 -20.08
CA GLY A 61 -10.87 -7.64 -20.34
C GLY A 61 -11.72 -7.30 -19.11
N LEU A 62 -11.33 -7.79 -17.92
CA LEU A 62 -11.97 -7.48 -16.65
C LEU A 62 -11.46 -6.13 -16.13
N PRO A 63 -12.31 -5.33 -15.47
CA PRO A 63 -11.86 -4.09 -14.84
C PRO A 63 -10.70 -4.41 -13.89
N ALA A 64 -9.70 -3.51 -13.83
CA ALA A 64 -8.57 -3.62 -12.92
C ALA A 64 -9.05 -3.56 -11.46
N ILE A 65 -9.55 -4.69 -10.96
CA ILE A 65 -9.95 -4.83 -9.57
C ILE A 65 -8.65 -4.87 -8.77
N GLU A 66 -8.54 -3.98 -7.78
CA GLU A 66 -7.47 -4.04 -6.78
C GLU A 66 -7.60 -5.41 -6.10
N SER A 67 -6.88 -6.41 -6.60
CA SER A 67 -6.92 -7.76 -6.04
C SER A 67 -6.57 -7.62 -4.58
N SER A 68 -7.49 -7.98 -3.68
CA SER A 68 -7.31 -8.09 -2.24
C SER A 68 -6.33 -9.24 -1.94
N GLY A 69 -5.13 -9.17 -2.51
CA GLY A 69 -4.14 -10.23 -2.46
C GLY A 69 -3.85 -10.48 -1.00
N ASP A 70 -4.24 -11.68 -0.57
CA ASP A 70 -3.82 -12.32 0.66
C ASP A 70 -2.32 -12.08 0.86
N PHE A 71 -1.87 -11.95 2.11
CA PHE A 71 -0.44 -11.88 2.40
C PHE A 71 0.27 -13.21 2.08
N SER A 72 -0.42 -14.18 1.51
CA SER A 72 0.10 -15.43 0.96
C SER A 72 1.27 -15.18 0.02
N GLU A 73 2.44 -15.58 0.48
CA GLU A 73 3.56 -15.97 -0.37
C GLU A 73 3.07 -17.10 -1.30
N ASP A 74 3.09 -16.85 -2.60
CA ASP A 74 3.73 -17.79 -3.51
C ASP A 74 4.31 -16.98 -4.67
N GLY A 75 5.63 -16.87 -4.66
CA GLY A 75 6.39 -16.42 -5.81
C GLY A 75 6.47 -17.58 -6.77
N SER A 76 5.51 -17.69 -7.69
CA SER A 76 5.62 -18.60 -8.82
C SER A 76 5.87 -17.77 -10.07
N ASP A 77 7.14 -17.72 -10.46
CA ASP A 77 7.63 -17.33 -11.77
C ASP A 77 6.90 -18.11 -12.87
N GLU A 78 5.87 -17.53 -13.49
CA GLU A 78 5.31 -18.06 -14.72
C GLU A 78 5.96 -17.40 -15.94
N LYS A 79 6.99 -18.08 -16.43
CA LYS A 79 7.44 -18.06 -17.82
C LYS A 79 6.25 -18.46 -18.73
N GLY A 80 5.93 -17.65 -19.74
CA GLY A 80 5.05 -18.05 -20.84
C GLY A 80 4.90 -16.95 -21.88
N SER A 81 5.83 -16.90 -22.84
CA SER A 81 5.58 -17.17 -24.27
C SER A 81 4.93 -16.01 -25.04
N THR A 82 5.76 -15.38 -25.89
CA THR A 82 5.38 -14.54 -27.03
C THR A 82 4.52 -15.33 -28.03
N PRO A 83 3.62 -14.64 -28.76
CA PRO A 83 3.88 -14.50 -30.19
C PRO A 83 3.72 -13.07 -30.69
N ASP A 84 4.49 -12.79 -31.74
CA ASP A 84 4.50 -11.62 -32.61
C ASP A 84 3.10 -11.17 -33.03
N GLU A 85 2.81 -9.86 -32.94
CA GLU A 85 2.10 -9.16 -34.01
C GLU A 85 2.21 -7.63 -33.86
N GLU A 86 2.68 -7.04 -34.94
CA GLU A 86 3.07 -5.66 -35.15
C GLU A 86 1.85 -4.74 -35.21
N PHE A 87 1.55 -4.00 -34.13
CA PHE A 87 0.62 -2.87 -34.17
C PHE A 87 1.38 -1.57 -33.90
N ALA A 88 1.52 -0.76 -34.94
CA ALA A 88 2.13 0.57 -34.87
C ALA A 88 1.44 1.44 -33.80
N PRO A 89 2.17 2.16 -32.93
CA PRO A 89 1.57 2.94 -31.87
C PRO A 89 1.02 4.27 -32.42
N ASN A 90 -0.24 4.56 -32.07
CA ASN A 90 -0.89 5.86 -32.28
C ASN A 90 -0.23 6.92 -31.37
N GLU A 91 0.19 8.05 -31.95
CA GLU A 91 0.91 9.17 -31.32
C GLU A 91 0.13 9.92 -30.21
N ASN A 92 -1.13 9.57 -29.91
CA ASN A 92 -1.89 10.17 -28.81
C ASN A 92 -1.85 9.41 -27.48
N ASP A 93 -0.99 8.40 -27.34
CA ASP A 93 -0.85 7.56 -26.14
C ASP A 93 0.34 8.00 -25.24
N ILE A 94 0.61 9.31 -25.15
CA ILE A 94 1.77 9.88 -24.45
C ILE A 94 1.59 9.91 -22.91
N ASP A 95 0.43 9.51 -22.38
CA ASP A 95 0.25 9.29 -20.92
C ASP A 95 0.54 7.84 -20.48
N ARG A 96 1.19 7.05 -21.36
CA ARG A 96 1.75 5.72 -21.11
C ARG A 96 3.09 5.76 -20.38
N ARG A 97 3.23 6.50 -19.28
CA ARG A 97 4.27 6.14 -18.30
C ARG A 97 3.81 4.91 -17.53
N ALA A 98 3.80 3.77 -18.23
CA ALA A 98 4.16 2.50 -17.64
C ALA A 98 5.50 2.74 -16.93
N HIS A 99 5.43 3.09 -15.65
CA HIS A 99 6.62 3.12 -14.82
C HIS A 99 7.20 1.70 -14.94
N PRO A 100 8.46 1.55 -15.40
CA PRO A 100 9.11 0.25 -15.36
C PRO A 100 8.91 -0.25 -13.95
N ALA A 101 8.42 -1.49 -13.79
CA ALA A 101 8.09 -2.07 -12.50
C ALA A 101 9.23 -1.74 -11.54
N ARG A 102 9.02 -0.73 -10.68
CA ARG A 102 10.11 -0.26 -9.80
C ARG A 102 10.42 -1.46 -8.95
N ARG A 103 11.65 -1.97 -9.10
CA ARG A 103 12.11 -3.08 -8.29
C ARG A 103 12.23 -2.55 -6.87
N PHE A 104 11.25 -2.91 -6.05
CA PHE A 104 11.31 -2.60 -4.63
C PHE A 104 12.32 -3.54 -3.97
N PRO A 105 12.92 -3.12 -2.85
CA PRO A 105 13.72 -4.00 -2.00
C PRO A 105 12.91 -5.20 -1.53
N ASP A 106 13.63 -6.28 -1.20
CA ASP A 106 13.02 -7.44 -0.54
C ASP A 106 12.65 -7.13 0.93
N GLU A 107 13.23 -6.06 1.51
CA GLU A 107 12.86 -5.58 2.83
C GLU A 107 11.45 -4.96 2.82
N PRO A 108 10.62 -5.19 3.86
CA PRO A 108 9.33 -4.53 3.98
C PRO A 108 9.47 -2.99 4.05
N PRO A 109 8.54 -2.22 3.45
CA PRO A 109 8.56 -0.75 3.49
C PRO A 109 8.42 -0.20 4.91
N VAL A 110 7.82 -0.97 5.82
CA VAL A 110 7.73 -0.68 7.24
C VAL A 110 8.03 -1.94 8.03
N LYS A 111 9.03 -1.88 8.91
CA LYS A 111 9.44 -3.02 9.75
C LYS A 111 8.32 -3.45 10.70
N PRO A 112 8.18 -4.75 10.98
CA PRO A 112 7.32 -5.22 12.06
C PRO A 112 7.65 -4.52 13.40
N GLY A 113 6.63 -4.28 14.22
CA GLY A 113 6.71 -3.53 15.47
C GLY A 113 6.68 -2.00 15.31
N THR A 114 6.89 -1.48 14.09
CA THR A 114 6.83 -0.03 13.83
C THR A 114 5.39 0.48 13.93
N ARG A 115 5.23 1.72 14.38
CA ARG A 115 3.93 2.41 14.46
C ARG A 115 3.65 3.18 13.18
N VAL A 116 2.48 2.95 12.60
CA VAL A 116 1.94 3.71 11.46
C VAL A 116 0.65 4.38 11.88
N LEU A 117 0.49 5.67 11.58
CA LEU A 117 -0.74 6.40 11.85
C LEU A 117 -1.68 6.31 10.65
N LEU A 118 -2.84 5.72 10.86
CA LEU A 118 -3.95 5.72 9.91
C LEU A 118 -4.84 6.93 10.22
N VAL A 119 -5.14 7.76 9.24
CA VAL A 119 -5.87 9.02 9.42
C VAL A 119 -7.08 9.05 8.50
N TRP A 120 -8.28 9.20 9.05
CA TRP A 120 -9.51 9.46 8.31
C TRP A 120 -10.02 10.86 8.61
N HIS A 121 -10.02 11.73 7.61
CA HIS A 121 -10.58 13.08 7.72
C HIS A 121 -12.09 13.06 7.50
N GLY A 122 -12.82 13.95 8.17
CA GLY A 122 -14.27 14.04 8.10
C GLY A 122 -15.01 12.95 8.86
N GLN A 123 -14.32 12.12 9.64
CA GLN A 123 -14.90 10.99 10.37
C GLN A 123 -14.73 11.16 11.88
N HIS A 124 -15.81 10.97 12.64
CA HIS A 124 -15.79 10.88 14.12
C HIS A 124 -15.58 9.45 14.62
N SER A 125 -15.92 8.47 13.80
CA SER A 125 -15.73 7.05 14.06
C SER A 125 -15.48 6.33 12.75
N VAL A 126 -14.73 5.23 12.80
CA VAL A 126 -14.52 4.34 11.65
C VAL A 126 -14.97 2.94 12.04
N PRO A 127 -15.91 2.31 11.30
CA PRO A 127 -16.50 1.03 11.69
C PRO A 127 -15.48 -0.06 12.04
N GLY A 128 -15.60 -0.61 13.25
CA GLY A 128 -14.82 -1.73 13.75
C GLY A 128 -13.30 -1.48 13.91
N ILE A 129 -12.84 -0.26 13.68
CA ILE A 129 -11.48 0.16 14.05
C ILE A 129 -11.52 0.58 15.51
N VAL A 130 -11.02 -0.28 16.37
CA VAL A 130 -10.90 -0.05 17.82
C VAL A 130 -9.56 -0.59 18.31
N ALA A 131 -9.11 -0.16 19.48
CA ALA A 131 -7.90 -0.75 20.09
C ALA A 131 -8.04 -2.28 20.20
N GLY A 132 -6.99 -3.01 19.80
CA GLY A 132 -6.97 -4.46 19.73
C GLY A 132 -7.45 -5.07 18.41
N ALA A 133 -8.13 -4.32 17.55
CA ALA A 133 -8.57 -4.82 16.24
C ALA A 133 -7.38 -5.18 15.36
N GLN A 134 -7.49 -6.28 14.62
CA GLN A 134 -6.51 -6.67 13.60
C GLN A 134 -6.99 -6.16 12.23
N LEU A 135 -6.12 -5.43 11.54
CA LEU A 135 -6.46 -4.76 10.29
C LEU A 135 -5.51 -5.16 9.17
N ARG A 136 -6.04 -5.15 7.94
CA ARG A 136 -5.29 -5.06 6.70
C ARG A 136 -5.64 -3.74 6.02
N CYS A 137 -4.63 -2.93 5.77
CA CYS A 137 -4.76 -1.60 5.16
C CYS A 137 -4.08 -1.57 3.80
N ASN A 138 -4.72 -0.88 2.84
CA ASN A 138 -4.15 -0.57 1.54
C ASN A 138 -4.31 0.93 1.29
N GLY A 139 -3.21 1.61 0.98
CA GLY A 139 -3.25 3.03 0.68
C GLY A 139 -1.89 3.61 0.39
N MET A 140 -1.86 4.94 0.25
CA MET A 140 -0.63 5.69 0.12
C MET A 140 0.04 5.84 1.49
N LEU A 141 1.20 5.22 1.65
CA LEU A 141 2.08 5.36 2.81
C LEU A 141 3.03 6.53 2.58
N SER A 142 3.07 7.47 3.52
CA SER A 142 4.04 8.56 3.58
C SER A 142 5.03 8.29 4.71
N THR A 143 6.30 8.04 4.37
CA THR A 143 7.40 7.83 5.33
C THR A 143 8.19 9.10 5.65
N ARG A 144 7.92 10.21 4.92
CA ARG A 144 8.49 11.55 5.19
C ARG A 144 8.20 12.04 6.62
N THR A 145 7.08 11.62 7.20
CA THR A 145 6.68 11.96 8.57
C THR A 145 7.00 10.81 9.51
N GLN A 146 7.35 11.11 10.76
CA GLN A 146 7.48 10.13 11.84
C GLN A 146 6.40 10.40 12.90
N PRO A 147 5.54 9.42 13.25
CA PRO A 147 5.42 8.10 12.61
C PRO A 147 4.96 8.22 11.15
N ALA A 148 5.24 7.18 10.35
CA ALA A 148 4.76 7.06 8.99
C ALA A 148 3.22 7.06 8.95
N ARG A 149 2.61 7.57 7.86
CA ARG A 149 1.16 7.82 7.83
C ARG A 149 0.48 7.28 6.58
N MET A 150 -0.75 6.81 6.73
CA MET A 150 -1.69 6.58 5.63
C MET A 150 -2.92 7.45 5.81
N TYR A 151 -3.30 8.16 4.76
CA TYR A 151 -4.51 8.99 4.75
C TYR A 151 -5.63 8.29 4.00
N ASN A 152 -6.81 8.24 4.63
CA ASN A 152 -8.01 7.56 4.16
C ASN A 152 -7.71 6.17 3.53
N PRO A 153 -6.95 5.29 4.21
CA PRO A 153 -6.66 3.97 3.66
C PRO A 153 -7.94 3.15 3.55
N ARG A 154 -7.99 2.29 2.54
CA ARG A 154 -8.93 1.18 2.51
C ARG A 154 -8.50 0.20 3.60
N TYR A 155 -9.45 -0.31 4.37
CA TYR A 155 -9.18 -1.23 5.46
C TYR A 155 -10.13 -2.42 5.42
N GLU A 156 -9.64 -3.54 5.94
CA GLU A 156 -10.38 -4.76 6.20
C GLU A 156 -10.05 -5.20 7.62
N ILE A 157 -11.08 -5.57 8.39
CA ILE A 157 -10.90 -6.15 9.72
C ILE A 157 -10.70 -7.64 9.53
N VAL A 158 -9.59 -8.16 10.04
CA VAL A 158 -9.30 -9.60 9.97
C VAL A 158 -9.58 -10.26 11.31
N PRO A 159 -10.12 -11.49 11.30
CA PRO A 159 -10.23 -12.28 12.51
C PRO A 159 -8.87 -12.44 13.18
N VAL A 160 -8.81 -12.23 14.49
CA VAL A 160 -7.63 -12.59 15.26
C VAL A 160 -7.48 -14.11 15.15
N ARG A 161 -6.41 -14.58 14.51
CA ARG A 161 -6.10 -16.01 14.53
C ARG A 161 -5.63 -16.37 15.94
N SER A 162 -6.57 -16.76 16.80
CA SER A 162 -6.25 -17.44 18.04
C SER A 162 -5.62 -18.78 17.66
N GLY A 163 -4.31 -18.92 17.84
CA GLY A 163 -3.64 -20.21 17.69
C GLY A 163 -4.22 -21.18 18.71
N HIS A 164 -4.80 -22.27 18.23
CA HIS A 164 -5.11 -23.47 19.01
C HIS A 164 -4.11 -24.56 18.63
#